data_AF-A0A815JML0-F1
#
_entry.id   AF-A0A815JML0-F1
#
_cell.length_a   1.000
_cell.length_b   1.000
_cell.length_c   1.000
_cell.angle_alpha   90.00
_cell.angle_beta   90.00
_cell.angle_gamma   90.00
#
_symmetry.space_group_name_H-M   'P 1'
#
loop_
_entity.id
_entity.type
_entity.pdbx_description
1 polymer ?
#
loop_
_entity_poly.entity_id
_entity_poly.type
_entity_poly.pdbx_seq_one_letter_code
_entity_poly.pdbx_strand_id
1 'polypeptide(L)'
;MASYASATPNNSLKHVEWMWKANPNPFSSSEPIIWNHYSDLENLIIEEAFQSKQQRALLDDYYIDFESNLQISNTDDYRQRPIKRVVRERQDKHLRETRFMDLPVSAERSFGGQYGWTSPFVIEVRRDLKLQPDDLPSKKPNMIPMLIEKAACGIVEEGKHIGKQREAEKLAKMLREKKNAGMEEVWKLCVYLYTLESFLYKTLNAAMRLVGDKEHEQVWRSKVRTLGPFCLLLWDDPFNQKVAFKKTLYRGAKLTKEQIAKYEDMAKDKEAFGSFQAYTSCSRNREKAEEFGNTLFIMKVLYAFIADLSPLSEYSEEEEELITP
;
A
#
# COMPACT_ATOMS: atom_id res chain seq x y z
N MET A 1 28.94 -19.34 -16.35
CA MET A 1 27.88 -18.29 -16.30
C MET A 1 27.07 -18.56 -15.06
N ALA A 2 27.16 -17.67 -14.07
CA ALA A 2 26.50 -17.83 -12.77
C ALA A 2 24.98 -17.67 -12.94
N SER A 3 24.26 -18.73 -12.58
CA SER A 3 22.81 -18.73 -12.42
C SER A 3 22.44 -17.85 -11.23
N TYR A 4 21.87 -16.68 -11.48
CA TYR A 4 21.22 -15.89 -10.45
C TYR A 4 19.87 -16.56 -10.15
N ALA A 5 19.79 -17.21 -9.00
CA ALA A 5 18.55 -17.74 -8.47
C ALA A 5 17.56 -16.57 -8.32
N SER A 6 16.46 -16.63 -9.08
CA SER A 6 15.32 -15.74 -8.88
C SER A 6 14.69 -16.08 -7.54
N ALA A 7 14.89 -15.23 -6.53
CA ALA A 7 14.15 -15.31 -5.30
C ALA A 7 12.71 -14.84 -5.56
N THR A 8 11.85 -15.74 -6.03
CA THR A 8 10.46 -15.72 -5.59
C THR A 8 10.48 -15.96 -4.07
N PRO A 9 9.68 -15.23 -3.26
CA PRO A 9 9.65 -15.49 -1.83
C PRO A 9 9.19 -16.94 -1.64
N ASN A 10 10.14 -17.75 -1.20
CA ASN A 10 9.92 -19.15 -0.92
C ASN A 10 8.91 -19.22 0.23
N ASN A 11 7.94 -20.12 0.08
CA ASN A 11 6.77 -20.32 0.94
C ASN A 11 7.17 -20.93 2.30
N SER A 12 8.22 -20.42 2.94
CA SER A 12 8.63 -20.86 4.27
C SER A 12 7.72 -20.21 5.30
N LEU A 13 7.01 -21.04 6.06
CA LEU A 13 6.03 -20.75 7.11
C LEU A 13 6.52 -19.85 8.28
N LYS A 14 7.70 -19.23 8.15
CA LYS A 14 8.35 -18.41 9.16
C LYS A 14 8.60 -17.01 8.61
N HIS A 15 7.96 -16.02 9.21
CA HIS A 15 8.16 -14.61 8.92
C HIS A 15 9.16 -14.02 9.92
N VAL A 16 10.03 -13.15 9.43
CA VAL A 16 11.02 -12.47 10.26
C VAL A 16 10.56 -11.05 10.50
N GLU A 17 10.56 -10.65 11.76
CA GLU A 17 10.11 -9.34 12.18
C GLU A 17 11.18 -8.70 13.06
N TRP A 18 11.60 -7.50 12.67
CA TRP A 18 12.42 -6.66 13.52
C TRP A 18 11.52 -5.73 14.33
N MET A 19 11.94 -5.52 15.58
CA MET A 19 11.21 -4.69 16.54
C MET A 19 12.17 -3.78 17.27
N TRP A 20 11.66 -2.66 17.78
CA TRP A 20 12.39 -1.70 18.60
C TRP A 20 11.68 -1.43 19.92
N LYS A 21 12.44 -1.14 20.98
CA LYS A 21 11.88 -0.91 22.31
C LYS A 21 11.27 0.50 22.39
N ALA A 22 9.95 0.55 22.58
CA ALA A 22 9.13 1.74 22.45
C ALA A 22 8.99 2.58 23.72
N ASN A 23 9.49 2.10 24.85
CA ASN A 23 9.46 2.83 26.12
C ASN A 23 10.04 4.26 25.97
N PRO A 24 9.50 5.27 26.69
CA PRO A 24 10.09 6.61 26.75
C PRO A 24 11.55 6.58 27.21
N ASN A 25 11.83 5.75 28.22
CA ASN A 25 13.20 5.37 28.58
C ASN A 25 13.49 3.93 28.11
N PRO A 26 14.10 3.76 26.91
CA PRO A 26 14.31 2.44 26.31
C PRO A 26 15.30 1.56 27.10
N PHE A 27 16.10 2.14 28.01
CA PHE A 27 17.08 1.40 28.80
C PHE A 27 16.63 1.14 30.24
N SER A 28 15.43 1.61 30.63
CA SER A 28 14.87 1.30 31.94
C SER A 28 14.53 -0.18 32.07
N SER A 29 14.82 -0.75 33.25
CA SER A 29 14.44 -2.09 33.69
C SER A 29 13.22 -2.10 34.61
N SER A 30 12.75 -0.93 35.06
CA SER A 30 11.62 -0.81 35.99
C SER A 30 10.26 -0.71 35.30
N GLU A 31 10.24 -0.45 33.99
CA GLU A 31 9.01 -0.31 33.21
C GLU A 31 8.66 -1.62 32.48
N PRO A 32 7.37 -1.92 32.29
CA PRO A 32 6.96 -2.99 31.39
C PRO A 32 7.51 -2.72 29.99
N ILE A 33 8.10 -3.75 29.38
CA ILE A 33 8.79 -3.64 28.10
C ILE A 33 7.74 -3.56 26.98
N ILE A 34 7.74 -2.45 26.26
CA ILE A 34 6.88 -2.25 25.09
C ILE A 34 7.77 -2.37 23.86
N TRP A 35 7.38 -3.23 22.92
CA TRP A 35 8.06 -3.38 21.64
C TRP A 35 7.14 -2.90 20.53
N ASN A 36 7.65 -2.03 19.67
CA ASN A 36 6.99 -1.62 18.45
C ASN A 36 7.65 -2.28 17.24
N HIS A 37 6.91 -2.29 16.15
CA HIS A 37 7.30 -2.89 14.89
C HIS A 37 7.91 -1.83 13.98
N TYR A 38 8.82 -2.26 13.11
CA TYR A 38 9.17 -1.48 11.93
C TYR A 38 8.10 -1.67 10.86
N SER A 39 7.97 -0.71 9.94
CA SER A 39 7.12 -0.89 8.76
C SER A 39 7.59 -2.09 7.93
N ASP A 40 6.73 -2.62 7.06
CA ASP A 40 7.11 -3.74 6.19
C ASP A 40 8.37 -3.43 5.35
N LEU A 41 8.50 -2.20 4.85
CA LEU A 41 9.65 -1.81 4.04
C LEU A 41 10.93 -1.67 4.85
N GLU A 42 10.87 -1.05 6.03
CA GLU A 42 12.00 -0.97 6.93
C GLU A 42 12.45 -2.38 7.34
N ASN A 43 11.51 -3.28 7.67
CA ASN A 43 11.79 -4.69 7.93
C ASN A 43 12.52 -5.37 6.78
N LEU A 44 12.06 -5.18 5.53
CA LEU A 44 12.72 -5.72 4.33
C LEU A 44 14.15 -5.19 4.17
N ILE A 45 14.37 -3.90 4.42
CA ILE A 45 15.70 -3.28 4.33
C ILE A 45 16.64 -3.83 5.42
N ILE A 46 16.15 -3.92 6.66
CA ILE A 46 16.92 -4.43 7.80
C ILE A 46 17.28 -5.90 7.56
N GLU A 47 16.31 -6.73 7.17
CA GLU A 47 16.55 -8.17 6.97
C GLU A 47 17.48 -8.42 5.76
N GLU A 48 17.37 -7.67 4.66
CA GLU A 48 18.31 -7.79 3.53
C GLU A 48 19.74 -7.45 3.95
N ALA A 49 19.93 -6.37 4.73
CA ALA A 49 21.24 -5.97 5.24
C ALA A 49 21.82 -7.01 6.20
N PHE A 50 20.99 -7.54 7.10
CA PHE A 50 21.38 -8.59 8.04
C PHE A 50 21.79 -9.89 7.33
N GLN A 51 20.97 -10.38 6.38
CA GLN A 51 21.28 -11.57 5.60
C GLN A 51 22.53 -11.40 4.74
N SER A 52 22.78 -10.18 4.27
CA SER A 52 23.99 -9.81 3.53
C SER A 52 25.22 -9.59 4.42
N LYS A 53 25.11 -9.84 5.74
CA LYS A 53 26.19 -9.66 6.73
C LYS A 53 26.76 -8.23 6.75
N GLN A 54 25.93 -7.23 6.44
CA GLN A 54 26.32 -5.84 6.62
C GLN A 54 26.41 -5.53 8.11
N GLN A 55 27.28 -4.60 8.50
CA GLN A 55 27.36 -4.17 9.91
C GLN A 55 26.16 -3.33 10.33
N ARG A 56 25.56 -2.63 9.37
CA ARG A 56 24.47 -1.68 9.61
C ARG A 56 23.42 -1.75 8.51
N ALA A 57 22.17 -1.47 8.86
CA ALA A 57 21.11 -1.16 7.89
C ALA A 57 20.79 0.34 7.95
N LEU A 58 20.80 1.01 6.81
CA LEU A 58 20.50 2.45 6.73
C LEU A 58 19.02 2.66 6.41
N LEU A 59 18.32 3.41 7.25
CA LEU A 59 16.93 3.82 7.06
C LEU A 59 16.85 5.34 6.97
N ASP A 60 15.65 5.88 6.75
CA ASP A 60 15.46 7.31 6.50
C ASP A 60 15.82 8.17 7.73
N ASP A 61 15.26 7.84 8.90
CA ASP A 61 15.41 8.66 10.12
C ASP A 61 16.48 8.13 11.11
N TYR A 62 16.92 6.88 10.91
CA TYR A 62 17.84 6.16 11.78
C TYR A 62 18.61 5.10 11.02
N TYR A 63 19.58 4.49 11.68
CA TYR A 63 20.23 3.27 11.21
C TYR A 63 20.19 2.20 12.29
N ILE A 64 20.29 0.96 11.85
CA ILE A 64 20.40 -0.21 12.70
C ILE A 64 21.86 -0.61 12.78
N ASP A 65 22.40 -0.70 13.99
CA ASP A 65 23.70 -1.30 14.28
C ASP A 65 23.50 -2.73 14.78
N PHE A 66 23.91 -3.71 13.97
CA PHE A 66 23.70 -5.12 14.29
C PHE A 66 24.71 -5.65 15.32
N GLU A 67 25.86 -5.01 15.48
CA GLU A 67 26.86 -5.41 16.48
C GLU A 67 26.37 -5.04 17.88
N SER A 68 25.82 -3.83 18.02
CA SER A 68 25.29 -3.34 19.30
C SER A 68 23.83 -3.70 19.55
N ASN A 69 23.11 -4.20 18.53
CA ASN A 69 21.65 -4.39 18.54
C ASN A 69 20.90 -3.11 18.94
N LEU A 70 21.26 -2.01 18.29
CA LEU A 70 20.69 -0.69 18.54
C LEU A 70 20.17 -0.06 17.25
N GLN A 71 19.03 0.60 17.38
CA GLN A 71 18.58 1.65 16.47
C GLN A 71 19.17 2.97 16.98
N ILE A 72 19.76 3.76 16.08
CA ILE A 72 20.41 5.05 16.40
C ILE A 72 19.91 6.10 15.41
N SER A 73 19.44 7.25 15.92
CA SER A 73 18.97 8.34 15.04
C SER A 73 20.07 8.87 14.15
N ASN A 74 19.73 9.18 12.88
CA ASN A 74 20.66 9.80 11.94
C ASN A 74 21.04 11.26 12.31
N THR A 75 20.31 11.87 13.26
CA THR A 75 20.47 13.28 13.64
C THR A 75 20.95 13.50 15.07
N ASP A 76 20.83 12.48 15.93
CA ASP A 76 21.12 12.56 17.36
C ASP A 76 21.55 11.19 17.89
N ASP A 77 22.86 10.98 17.98
CA ASP A 77 23.43 9.70 18.41
C ASP A 77 23.04 9.31 19.84
N TYR A 78 22.51 10.23 20.66
CA TYR A 78 22.00 9.90 22.00
C TYR A 78 20.59 9.30 21.96
N ARG A 79 19.86 9.45 20.85
CA ARG A 79 18.56 8.82 20.65
C ARG A 79 18.74 7.40 20.13
N GLN A 80 18.93 6.50 21.09
CA GLN A 80 19.15 5.09 20.83
C GLN A 80 18.04 4.23 21.40
N ARG A 81 17.74 3.13 20.72
CA ARG A 81 16.73 2.15 21.16
C ARG A 81 17.24 0.73 20.92
N PRO A 82 17.14 -0.18 21.90
CA PRO A 82 17.38 -1.60 21.67
C PRO A 82 16.45 -2.16 20.60
N ILE A 83 16.99 -3.08 19.80
CA ILE A 83 16.23 -3.81 18.79
C ILE A 83 16.27 -5.30 19.07
N LYS A 84 15.36 -6.03 18.43
CA LYS A 84 15.41 -7.49 18.39
C LYS A 84 14.87 -8.00 17.06
N ARG A 85 15.34 -9.18 16.67
CA ARG A 85 14.82 -9.97 15.57
C ARG A 85 13.98 -11.12 16.13
N VAL A 86 12.75 -11.26 15.65
CA VAL A 86 11.83 -12.33 16.05
C VAL A 86 11.46 -13.14 14.81
N VAL A 87 11.36 -14.45 14.97
CA VAL A 87 10.84 -15.34 13.91
C VAL A 87 9.47 -15.80 14.37
N ARG A 88 8.42 -15.42 13.65
CA ARG A 88 7.03 -15.76 13.96
C ARG A 88 6.45 -16.70 12.91
N GLU A 89 5.40 -17.41 13.30
CA GLU A 89 4.53 -18.06 12.32
C GLU A 89 3.67 -17.00 11.61
N ARG A 90 3.36 -17.22 10.34
CA ARG A 90 2.61 -16.24 9.52
C ARG A 90 1.24 -15.88 10.12
N GLN A 91 0.63 -16.79 10.87
CA GLN A 91 -0.68 -16.61 11.50
C GLN A 91 -0.64 -15.71 12.75
N ASP A 92 0.54 -15.50 13.35
CA ASP A 92 0.75 -14.65 14.53
C ASP A 92 1.06 -13.19 14.16
N LYS A 93 0.78 -12.79 12.91
CA LYS A 93 1.07 -11.44 12.42
C LYS A 93 0.06 -10.45 13.01
N HIS A 94 0.56 -9.24 13.29
CA HIS A 94 -0.28 -8.10 13.60
C HIS A 94 -1.03 -7.66 12.34
N LEU A 95 -2.24 -7.12 12.49
CA LEU A 95 -2.92 -6.44 11.39
C LEU A 95 -2.21 -5.13 11.05
N ARG A 96 -2.27 -4.70 9.79
CA ARG A 96 -1.74 -3.38 9.39
C ARG A 96 -2.41 -2.26 10.16
N GLU A 97 -1.64 -1.33 10.70
CA GLU A 97 -2.23 -0.27 11.54
C GLU A 97 -3.20 0.65 10.78
N THR A 98 -3.05 0.79 9.45
CA THR A 98 -3.62 1.94 8.73
C THR A 98 -4.28 1.67 7.37
N ARG A 99 -4.48 0.40 6.96
CA ARG A 99 -4.94 0.10 5.58
C ARG A 99 -6.36 0.56 5.27
N PHE A 100 -7.25 0.47 6.25
CA PHE A 100 -8.65 0.83 6.07
C PHE A 100 -8.98 2.26 6.52
N MET A 101 -7.95 3.09 6.74
CA MET A 101 -8.12 4.49 7.11
C MET A 101 -8.66 5.33 5.94
N ASP A 102 -9.55 6.25 6.27
CA ASP A 102 -9.92 7.37 5.40
C ASP A 102 -8.95 8.52 5.65
N LEU A 103 -7.93 8.63 4.80
CA LEU A 103 -6.98 9.74 4.80
C LEU A 103 -6.71 10.24 3.38
N PRO A 104 -6.99 11.50 3.04
CA PRO A 104 -8.07 12.36 3.53
C PRO A 104 -9.34 12.17 2.69
N VAL A 105 -10.46 12.02 3.38
CA VAL A 105 -11.77 12.42 2.88
C VAL A 105 -12.02 13.75 3.57
N SER A 106 -12.05 14.87 2.84
CA SER A 106 -12.53 16.11 3.45
C SER A 106 -13.92 15.80 4.03
N ALA A 107 -14.22 16.26 5.24
CA ALA A 107 -15.51 15.96 5.90
C ALA A 107 -16.72 16.30 4.99
N GLU A 108 -16.50 17.22 4.05
CA GLU A 108 -17.47 17.67 3.05
C GLU A 108 -17.63 16.69 1.86
N ARG A 109 -16.65 15.82 1.57
CA ARG A 109 -16.59 15.01 0.35
C ARG A 109 -16.30 13.52 0.57
N SER A 110 -17.16 12.86 1.38
CA SER A 110 -17.24 11.40 1.58
C SER A 110 -17.26 10.52 0.33
N PHE A 111 -17.61 11.10 -0.82
CA PHE A 111 -17.62 10.44 -2.12
C PHE A 111 -17.09 11.41 -3.17
N GLY A 112 -16.48 10.89 -4.23
CA GLY A 112 -16.18 11.68 -5.41
C GLY A 112 -17.44 12.10 -6.17
N GLY A 113 -17.27 12.82 -7.28
CA GLY A 113 -18.36 13.04 -8.22
C GLY A 113 -18.91 11.74 -8.81
N GLN A 114 -20.08 11.79 -9.45
CA GLN A 114 -20.58 10.68 -10.25
C GLN A 114 -19.74 10.56 -11.52
N TYR A 115 -18.71 9.72 -11.47
CA TYR A 115 -17.88 9.39 -12.62
C TYR A 115 -18.31 8.04 -13.20
N GLY A 116 -17.99 7.81 -14.48
CA GLY A 116 -18.25 6.53 -15.14
C GLY A 116 -17.37 5.40 -14.59
N TRP A 117 -17.39 4.25 -15.26
CA TRP A 117 -16.64 3.02 -14.90
C TRP A 117 -15.10 3.15 -14.84
N THR A 118 -14.54 4.33 -15.09
CA THR A 118 -13.10 4.56 -15.04
C THR A 118 -12.85 5.84 -14.25
N SER A 119 -12.09 5.71 -13.17
CA SER A 119 -11.64 6.84 -12.36
C SER A 119 -11.03 7.96 -13.22
N PRO A 120 -11.39 9.24 -13.00
CA PRO A 120 -10.78 10.34 -13.73
C PRO A 120 -9.27 10.42 -13.53
N PHE A 121 -8.74 9.91 -12.42
CA PHE A 121 -7.30 9.80 -12.23
C PHE A 121 -6.66 8.94 -13.32
N VAL A 122 -7.20 7.73 -13.57
CA VAL A 122 -6.71 6.81 -14.59
C VAL A 122 -6.83 7.42 -16.00
N ILE A 123 -7.90 8.18 -16.26
CA ILE A 123 -8.07 8.91 -17.52
C ILE A 123 -6.95 9.94 -17.72
N GLU A 124 -6.64 10.73 -16.69
CA GLU A 124 -5.57 11.73 -16.76
C GLU A 124 -4.18 11.11 -16.85
N VAL A 125 -3.94 9.99 -16.17
CA VAL A 125 -2.70 9.20 -16.32
C VAL A 125 -2.48 8.79 -17.76
N ARG A 126 -3.53 8.27 -18.41
CA ARG A 126 -3.45 7.88 -19.82
C ARG A 126 -3.22 9.09 -20.73
N ARG A 127 -3.80 10.26 -20.43
CA ARG A 127 -3.54 11.51 -21.16
C ARG A 127 -2.09 11.98 -21.00
N ASP A 128 -1.56 11.99 -19.78
CA ASP A 128 -0.16 12.40 -19.49
C ASP A 128 0.85 11.46 -20.18
N LEU A 129 0.55 10.16 -20.20
CA LEU A 129 1.35 9.14 -20.88
C LEU A 129 1.11 9.09 -22.41
N LYS A 130 0.18 9.89 -22.94
CA LYS A 130 -0.22 9.93 -24.36
C LYS A 130 -0.69 8.58 -24.91
N LEU A 131 -1.46 7.85 -24.11
CA LEU A 131 -1.97 6.51 -24.40
C LEU A 131 -3.41 6.54 -24.92
N GLN A 132 -3.70 5.75 -25.94
CA GLN A 132 -5.06 5.53 -26.45
C GLN A 132 -5.91 4.71 -25.47
N PRO A 133 -7.26 4.70 -25.61
CA PRO A 133 -8.18 3.86 -24.83
C PRO A 133 -7.76 2.41 -24.65
N ASP A 134 -7.27 1.80 -25.73
CA ASP A 134 -6.91 0.38 -25.76
C ASP A 134 -5.43 0.11 -25.46
N ASP A 135 -4.65 1.13 -25.15
CA ASP A 135 -3.22 1.02 -24.84
C ASP A 135 -3.01 0.60 -23.38
N LEU A 136 -3.38 -0.64 -23.09
CA LEU A 136 -3.18 -1.26 -21.77
C LEU A 136 -1.88 -2.08 -21.73
N PRO A 137 -1.15 -2.07 -20.61
CA PRO A 137 0.05 -2.89 -20.40
C PRO A 137 -0.10 -4.37 -20.78
N SER A 138 -1.24 -4.97 -20.45
CA SER A 138 -1.65 -6.34 -20.70
C SER A 138 -1.84 -6.63 -22.20
N LYS A 139 -2.27 -5.62 -22.96
CA LYS A 139 -2.48 -5.69 -24.42
C LYS A 139 -1.24 -5.29 -25.22
N LYS A 140 -0.36 -4.47 -24.64
CA LYS A 140 0.86 -3.93 -25.28
C LYS A 140 2.09 -4.15 -24.40
N PRO A 141 2.62 -5.39 -24.32
CA PRO A 141 3.71 -5.71 -23.39
C PRO A 141 5.00 -4.90 -23.60
N ASN A 142 5.23 -4.38 -24.81
CA ASN A 142 6.38 -3.54 -25.12
C ASN A 142 6.40 -2.21 -24.32
N MET A 143 5.25 -1.77 -23.79
CA MET A 143 5.18 -0.55 -22.98
C MET A 143 5.56 -0.78 -21.51
N ILE A 144 5.51 -2.03 -21.03
CA ILE A 144 5.73 -2.39 -19.62
C ILE A 144 7.09 -1.86 -19.09
N PRO A 145 8.23 -2.04 -19.79
CA PRO A 145 9.51 -1.55 -19.29
C PRO A 145 9.56 -0.02 -19.10
N MET A 146 8.85 0.72 -19.97
CA MET A 146 8.77 2.18 -19.89
C MET A 146 7.89 2.62 -18.72
N LEU A 147 6.76 1.96 -18.50
CA LEU A 147 5.87 2.23 -17.37
C LEU A 147 6.54 1.92 -16.04
N ILE A 148 7.27 0.80 -15.95
CA ILE A 148 8.02 0.42 -14.74
C ILE A 148 9.08 1.47 -14.41
N GLU A 149 9.82 1.98 -15.41
CA GLU A 149 10.82 3.02 -15.16
C GLU A 149 10.17 4.31 -14.67
N LYS A 150 9.07 4.74 -15.31
CA LYS A 150 8.34 5.93 -14.88
C LYS A 150 7.76 5.76 -13.47
N ALA A 151 7.19 4.60 -13.17
CA ALA A 151 6.66 4.27 -11.85
C ALA A 151 7.76 4.31 -10.78
N ALA A 152 8.90 3.65 -11.05
CA ALA A 152 10.04 3.62 -10.16
C ALA A 152 10.60 5.03 -9.88
N CYS A 153 10.76 5.86 -10.92
CA CYS A 153 11.20 7.25 -10.76
C CYS A 153 10.20 8.08 -9.96
N GLY A 154 8.90 7.97 -10.28
CA GLY A 154 7.86 8.72 -9.58
C GLY A 154 7.72 8.32 -8.12
N ILE A 155 7.85 7.04 -7.78
CA ILE A 155 7.87 6.56 -6.39
C ILE A 155 9.04 7.17 -5.61
N VAL A 156 10.24 7.22 -6.20
CA VAL A 156 11.42 7.85 -5.59
C VAL A 156 11.20 9.35 -5.35
N GLU A 157 10.62 10.05 -6.33
CA GLU A 157 10.28 11.47 -6.21
C GLU A 157 9.31 11.74 -5.06
N GLU A 158 8.24 10.94 -4.97
CA GLU A 158 7.27 11.02 -3.86
C GLU A 158 7.90 10.71 -2.50
N GLY A 159 8.71 9.65 -2.42
CA GLY A 159 9.46 9.31 -1.22
C GLY A 159 10.34 10.46 -0.75
N LYS A 160 11.07 11.09 -1.68
CA LYS A 160 11.91 12.25 -1.37
C LYS A 160 11.09 13.42 -0.80
N HIS A 161 9.90 13.68 -1.34
CA HIS A 161 9.04 14.76 -0.86
C HIS A 161 8.55 14.59 0.57
N ILE A 162 8.41 13.34 1.03
CA ILE A 162 7.90 13.02 2.37
C ILE A 162 9.00 12.54 3.33
N GLY A 163 10.28 12.62 2.92
CA GLY A 163 11.40 12.16 3.75
C GLY A 163 11.53 10.63 3.86
N LYS A 164 10.96 9.87 2.92
CA LYS A 164 11.00 8.41 2.84
C LYS A 164 11.81 7.92 1.64
N GLN A 165 13.00 8.46 1.45
CA GLN A 165 13.83 8.21 0.27
C GLN A 165 14.31 6.75 0.21
N ARG A 166 14.77 6.18 1.33
CA ARG A 166 15.28 4.79 1.39
C ARG A 166 14.19 3.78 1.11
N GLU A 167 13.03 3.95 1.74
CA GLU A 167 11.84 3.14 1.44
C GLU A 167 11.47 3.20 -0.05
N ALA A 168 11.48 4.40 -0.63
CA ALA A 168 11.14 4.60 -2.03
C ALA A 168 12.16 4.00 -3.01
N GLU A 169 13.46 4.12 -2.71
CA GLU A 169 14.54 3.47 -3.46
C GLU A 169 14.39 1.95 -3.44
N LYS A 170 14.01 1.37 -2.29
CA LYS A 170 13.73 -0.06 -2.17
C LYS A 170 12.56 -0.50 -3.03
N LEU A 171 11.42 0.20 -2.96
CA LEU A 171 10.24 -0.06 -3.81
C LEU A 171 10.60 0.02 -5.31
N ALA A 172 11.32 1.07 -5.70
CA ALA A 172 11.74 1.30 -7.08
C ALA A 172 12.71 0.22 -7.58
N LYS A 173 13.64 -0.24 -6.74
CA LYS A 173 14.54 -1.37 -7.03
C LYS A 173 13.73 -2.63 -7.33
N MET A 174 12.78 -2.98 -6.45
CA MET A 174 11.93 -4.16 -6.63
C MET A 174 11.13 -4.10 -7.94
N LEU A 175 10.56 -2.94 -8.29
CA LEU A 175 9.88 -2.74 -9.59
C LEU A 175 10.81 -2.97 -10.78
N ARG A 176 12.00 -2.36 -10.75
CA ARG A 176 12.99 -2.47 -11.84
C ARG A 176 13.49 -3.91 -12.04
N GLU A 177 13.56 -4.71 -10.98
CA GLU A 177 13.94 -6.13 -11.08
C GLU A 177 12.93 -6.95 -11.92
N LYS A 178 11.65 -6.55 -11.94
CA LYS A 178 10.59 -7.21 -12.74
C LYS A 178 10.36 -6.58 -14.12
N LYS A 179 11.23 -5.66 -14.54
CA LYS A 179 11.09 -4.90 -15.81
C LYS A 179 10.80 -5.74 -17.05
N ASN A 180 11.33 -6.96 -17.11
CA ASN A 180 11.22 -7.87 -18.24
C ASN A 180 10.40 -9.15 -17.93
N ALA A 181 9.70 -9.21 -16.80
CA ALA A 181 9.04 -10.43 -16.32
C ALA A 181 7.64 -10.67 -16.92
N GLY A 182 7.12 -9.74 -17.74
CA GLY A 182 5.77 -9.79 -18.30
C GLY A 182 4.70 -9.20 -17.35
N MET A 183 3.50 -8.93 -17.88
CA MET A 183 2.48 -8.18 -17.13
C MET A 183 1.98 -8.91 -15.88
N GLU A 184 1.83 -10.23 -15.94
CA GLU A 184 1.38 -11.05 -14.81
C GLU A 184 2.29 -10.89 -13.58
N GLU A 185 3.60 -11.02 -13.77
CA GLU A 185 4.57 -10.89 -12.68
C GLU A 185 4.71 -9.45 -12.20
N VAL A 186 4.59 -8.48 -13.11
CA VAL A 186 4.61 -7.06 -12.78
C VAL A 186 3.38 -6.67 -11.98
N TRP A 187 2.21 -7.17 -12.35
CA TRP A 187 0.97 -6.91 -11.62
C TRP A 187 1.00 -7.53 -10.23
N LYS A 188 1.43 -8.80 -10.10
CA LYS A 188 1.61 -9.45 -8.79
C LYS A 188 2.55 -8.64 -7.88
N LEU A 189 3.63 -8.12 -8.44
CA LEU A 189 4.52 -7.23 -7.71
C LEU A 189 3.82 -5.92 -7.33
N CYS A 190 3.10 -5.27 -8.24
CA CYS A 190 2.38 -4.02 -7.92
C CYS A 190 1.38 -4.23 -6.79
N VAL A 191 0.64 -5.35 -6.80
CA VAL A 191 -0.22 -5.77 -5.70
C VAL A 191 0.57 -5.93 -4.42
N TYR A 192 1.66 -6.70 -4.45
CA TYR A 192 2.52 -6.91 -3.29
C TYR A 192 2.95 -5.57 -2.67
N LEU A 193 3.53 -4.67 -3.48
CA LEU A 193 4.00 -3.35 -3.06
C LEU A 193 2.88 -2.45 -2.53
N TYR A 194 1.71 -2.49 -3.18
CA TYR A 194 0.53 -1.76 -2.71
C TYR A 194 0.02 -2.30 -1.36
N THR A 195 0.25 -3.58 -1.07
CA THR A 195 -0.15 -4.18 0.20
C THR A 195 0.85 -3.94 1.34
N LEU A 196 2.09 -3.58 1.06
CA LEU A 196 3.06 -3.27 2.13
C LEU A 196 2.58 -2.08 2.96
N GLU A 197 2.76 -2.14 4.28
CA GLU A 197 2.66 -0.97 5.14
C GLU A 197 3.74 0.04 4.76
N SER A 198 3.40 0.92 3.82
CA SER A 198 4.29 1.90 3.22
C SER A 198 3.56 3.19 2.89
N PHE A 199 4.32 4.22 2.55
CA PHE A 199 3.74 5.48 2.07
C PHE A 199 3.02 5.35 0.72
N LEU A 200 3.34 4.33 -0.08
CA LEU A 200 2.91 4.25 -1.48
C LEU A 200 1.39 4.19 -1.62
N TYR A 201 0.74 3.20 -1.00
CA TYR A 201 -0.72 3.07 -1.08
C TYR A 201 -1.44 4.25 -0.40
N LYS A 202 -0.88 4.76 0.70
CA LYS A 202 -1.42 5.92 1.43
C LYS A 202 -1.45 7.15 0.52
N THR A 203 -0.34 7.44 -0.15
CA THR A 203 -0.18 8.61 -1.02
C THR A 203 -1.00 8.46 -2.30
N LEU A 204 -1.00 7.28 -2.92
CA LEU A 204 -1.81 7.01 -4.12
C LEU A 204 -3.30 7.19 -3.83
N ASN A 205 -3.83 6.55 -2.79
CA ASN A 205 -5.24 6.65 -2.47
C ASN A 205 -5.64 8.05 -2.03
N ALA A 206 -4.78 8.75 -1.28
CA ALA A 206 -5.01 10.16 -0.93
C ALA A 206 -5.12 11.03 -2.18
N ALA A 207 -4.21 10.89 -3.14
CA ALA A 207 -4.26 11.65 -4.39
C ALA A 207 -5.52 11.36 -5.21
N MET A 208 -5.91 10.09 -5.31
CA MET A 208 -7.10 9.69 -6.06
C MET A 208 -8.39 10.19 -5.40
N ARG A 209 -8.47 10.24 -4.06
CA ARG A 209 -9.63 10.79 -3.32
C ARG A 209 -9.85 12.29 -3.58
N LEU A 210 -8.80 13.04 -3.87
CA LEU A 210 -8.87 14.47 -4.18
C LEU A 210 -9.40 14.75 -5.60
N VAL A 211 -9.62 13.73 -6.43
CA VAL A 211 -10.10 13.91 -7.81
C VAL A 211 -11.45 14.62 -7.85
N GLY A 212 -11.50 15.73 -8.58
CA GLY A 212 -12.68 16.59 -8.70
C GLY A 212 -12.88 17.58 -7.55
N ASP A 213 -11.94 17.63 -6.61
CA ASP A 213 -11.84 18.74 -5.66
C ASP A 213 -11.14 19.89 -6.38
N LYS A 214 -11.83 21.04 -6.48
CA LYS A 214 -11.30 22.22 -7.18
C LYS A 214 -10.19 22.89 -6.40
N GLU A 215 -10.24 22.86 -5.06
CA GLU A 215 -9.23 23.49 -4.21
C GLU A 215 -7.91 22.72 -4.27
N HIS A 216 -8.01 21.40 -4.37
CA HIS A 216 -6.86 20.50 -4.40
C HIS A 216 -6.50 20.01 -5.80
N GLU A 217 -6.98 20.68 -6.86
CA GLU A 217 -6.80 20.21 -8.24
C GLU A 217 -5.32 20.06 -8.62
N GLN A 218 -4.51 21.07 -8.29
CA GLN A 218 -3.07 21.04 -8.57
C GLN A 218 -2.36 19.94 -7.79
N VAL A 219 -2.84 19.61 -6.58
CA VAL A 219 -2.25 18.56 -5.74
C VAL A 219 -2.39 17.22 -6.44
N TRP A 220 -3.61 16.77 -6.75
CA TRP A 220 -3.77 15.44 -7.34
C TRP A 220 -3.24 15.36 -8.78
N ARG A 221 -3.31 16.45 -9.56
CA ARG A 221 -2.71 16.50 -10.90
C ARG A 221 -1.19 16.36 -10.87
N SER A 222 -0.52 16.91 -9.86
CA SER A 222 0.94 16.71 -9.70
C SER A 222 1.28 15.22 -9.51
N LYS A 223 0.41 14.48 -8.80
CA LYS A 223 0.57 13.05 -8.53
C LYS A 223 0.28 12.15 -9.72
N VAL A 224 -0.41 12.64 -10.75
CA VAL A 224 -0.61 11.90 -12.01
C VAL A 224 0.74 11.57 -12.65
N ARG A 225 1.71 12.49 -12.61
CA ARG A 225 3.02 12.29 -13.24
C ARG A 225 3.90 11.30 -12.48
N THR A 226 3.81 11.29 -11.15
CA THR A 226 4.66 10.48 -10.28
C THR A 226 4.03 9.11 -9.99
N LEU A 227 2.78 9.07 -9.54
CA LEU A 227 2.09 7.85 -9.12
C LEU A 227 1.24 7.21 -10.22
N GLY A 228 0.93 7.96 -11.28
CA GLY A 228 0.11 7.49 -12.39
C GLY A 228 0.59 6.20 -13.07
N PRO A 229 1.88 6.11 -13.46
CA PRO A 229 2.40 4.89 -14.08
C PRO A 229 2.24 3.66 -13.19
N PHE A 230 2.47 3.78 -11.88
CA PHE A 230 2.24 2.70 -10.93
C PHE A 230 0.75 2.35 -10.83
N CYS A 231 -0.12 3.37 -10.74
CA CYS A 231 -1.57 3.19 -10.74
C CYS A 231 -2.05 2.43 -11.99
N LEU A 232 -1.54 2.76 -13.18
CA LEU A 232 -1.94 2.07 -14.41
C LEU A 232 -1.50 0.59 -14.41
N LEU A 233 -0.30 0.29 -13.90
CA LEU A 233 0.18 -1.09 -13.77
C LEU A 233 -0.64 -1.90 -12.76
N LEU A 234 -1.10 -1.27 -11.67
CA LEU A 234 -1.96 -1.91 -10.68
C LEU A 234 -3.41 -2.09 -11.19
N TRP A 235 -3.90 -1.12 -11.97
CA TRP A 235 -5.26 -1.09 -12.51
C TRP A 235 -5.51 -2.18 -13.56
N ASP A 236 -4.53 -2.43 -14.43
CA ASP A 236 -4.64 -3.37 -15.54
C ASP A 236 -4.33 -4.81 -15.10
N ASP A 237 -5.26 -5.39 -14.34
CA ASP A 237 -5.21 -6.77 -13.84
C ASP A 237 -5.36 -7.78 -14.99
N PRO A 238 -4.30 -8.55 -15.32
CA PRO A 238 -4.35 -9.51 -16.42
C PRO A 238 -5.17 -10.77 -16.10
N PHE A 239 -5.47 -11.02 -14.82
CA PHE A 239 -6.19 -12.21 -14.34
C PHE A 239 -7.69 -11.95 -14.24
N ASN A 240 -8.09 -10.71 -13.98
CA ASN A 240 -9.47 -10.37 -13.66
C ASN A 240 -10.29 -9.97 -14.88
N GLN A 241 -10.62 -10.97 -15.68
CA GLN A 241 -11.46 -10.79 -16.87
C GLN A 241 -12.97 -10.88 -16.55
N LYS A 242 -13.38 -11.03 -15.29
CA LYS A 242 -14.78 -11.30 -14.92
C LYS A 242 -15.25 -10.38 -13.79
N VAL A 243 -16.30 -9.63 -14.08
CA VAL A 243 -17.02 -8.80 -13.10
C VAL A 243 -17.58 -9.71 -12.00
N ALA A 244 -17.26 -9.41 -10.75
CA ALA A 244 -17.82 -10.08 -9.60
C ALA A 244 -19.25 -9.60 -9.34
N PHE A 245 -20.13 -10.53 -8.96
CA PHE A 245 -21.54 -10.26 -8.65
C PHE A 245 -22.00 -11.08 -7.45
N LYS A 246 -23.00 -10.57 -6.71
CA LYS A 246 -23.65 -11.23 -5.57
C LYS A 246 -22.70 -11.64 -4.44
N LYS A 247 -21.72 -10.78 -4.15
CA LYS A 247 -20.78 -10.98 -3.04
C LYS A 247 -21.06 -9.99 -1.92
N THR A 248 -20.70 -10.37 -0.70
CA THR A 248 -20.66 -9.43 0.43
C THR A 248 -19.22 -9.16 0.79
N LEU A 249 -18.86 -7.89 0.94
CA LEU A 249 -17.55 -7.42 1.36
C LEU A 249 -17.67 -6.52 2.58
N TYR A 250 -16.65 -6.57 3.41
CA TYR A 250 -16.58 -5.82 4.66
C TYR A 250 -15.42 -4.84 4.61
N ARG A 251 -15.65 -3.63 5.12
CA ARG A 251 -14.58 -2.62 5.24
C ARG A 251 -14.77 -1.88 6.55
N GLY A 252 -13.83 -2.06 7.46
CA GLY A 252 -13.71 -1.14 8.60
C GLY A 252 -13.28 0.23 8.11
N ALA A 253 -13.63 1.29 8.83
CA ALA A 253 -13.09 2.62 8.61
C ALA A 253 -13.13 3.42 9.90
N LYS A 254 -12.19 4.36 10.03
CA LYS A 254 -12.22 5.37 11.09
C LYS A 254 -12.81 6.67 10.53
N LEU A 255 -14.05 6.97 10.92
CA LEU A 255 -14.83 8.09 10.41
C LEU A 255 -15.23 9.08 11.51
N THR A 256 -15.42 10.35 11.12
CA THR A 256 -16.04 11.34 12.00
C THR A 256 -17.55 11.10 12.13
N LYS A 257 -18.18 11.72 13.14
CA LYS A 257 -19.63 11.58 13.36
C LYS A 257 -20.44 12.09 12.18
N GLU A 258 -19.99 13.18 11.57
CA GLU A 258 -20.64 13.82 10.41
C GLU A 258 -20.58 12.91 9.18
N GLN A 259 -19.44 12.25 8.96
CA GLN A 259 -19.27 11.27 7.89
C GLN A 259 -20.19 10.05 8.10
N ILE A 260 -20.25 9.52 9.33
CA ILE A 260 -21.11 8.39 9.68
C ILE A 260 -22.57 8.72 9.36
N ALA A 261 -23.07 9.87 9.83
CA ALA A 261 -24.44 10.31 9.55
C ALA A 261 -24.73 10.38 8.04
N LYS A 262 -23.80 10.94 7.25
CA LYS A 262 -23.94 11.02 5.79
C LYS A 262 -24.01 9.63 5.12
N TYR A 263 -23.16 8.69 5.53
CA TYR A 263 -23.21 7.33 4.99
C TYR A 263 -24.49 6.60 5.41
N GLU A 264 -24.96 6.78 6.64
CA GLU A 264 -26.21 6.19 7.12
C GLU A 264 -27.42 6.72 6.34
N ASP A 265 -27.47 8.02 6.05
CA ASP A 265 -28.55 8.61 5.28
C ASP A 265 -28.54 8.14 3.83
N MET A 266 -27.35 8.04 3.21
CA MET A 266 -27.22 7.45 1.88
C MET A 266 -27.58 5.95 1.84
N ALA A 267 -27.30 5.19 2.91
CA ALA A 267 -27.68 3.78 2.98
C ALA A 267 -29.20 3.57 3.09
N LYS A 268 -29.96 4.57 3.55
CA LYS A 268 -31.43 4.53 3.64
C LYS A 268 -32.10 4.87 2.31
N ASP A 269 -31.49 5.70 1.49
CA ASP A 269 -32.00 6.11 0.18
C ASP A 269 -31.44 5.21 -0.94
N LYS A 270 -32.33 4.47 -1.61
CA LYS A 270 -31.96 3.54 -2.69
C LYS A 270 -31.50 4.26 -3.96
N GLU A 271 -31.85 5.53 -4.12
CA GLU A 271 -31.46 6.36 -5.27
C GLU A 271 -30.21 7.20 -4.98
N ALA A 272 -29.71 7.17 -3.74
CA ALA A 272 -28.48 7.84 -3.38
C ALA A 272 -27.27 6.98 -3.80
N PHE A 273 -26.43 7.53 -4.68
CA PHE A 273 -25.21 6.89 -5.15
C PHE A 273 -23.99 7.72 -4.80
N GLY A 274 -22.91 7.03 -4.42
CA GLY A 274 -21.60 7.60 -4.17
C GLY A 274 -20.51 6.76 -4.82
N SER A 275 -19.37 7.39 -5.10
CA SER A 275 -18.23 6.76 -5.77
C SER A 275 -16.97 6.83 -4.90
N PHE A 276 -16.33 5.68 -4.68
CA PHE A 276 -14.98 5.63 -4.13
C PHE A 276 -13.99 5.92 -5.27
N GLN A 277 -13.24 7.02 -5.17
CA GLN A 277 -12.33 7.46 -6.25
C GLN A 277 -11.01 6.70 -6.30
N ALA A 278 -10.68 6.01 -5.21
CA ALA A 278 -9.45 5.31 -4.99
C ALA A 278 -9.71 3.80 -4.89
N TYR A 279 -8.65 3.02 -5.02
CA TYR A 279 -8.72 1.59 -4.75
C TYR A 279 -9.27 1.34 -3.34
N THR A 280 -10.27 0.48 -3.26
CA THR A 280 -10.98 0.23 -2.00
C THR A 280 -10.68 -1.17 -1.53
N SER A 281 -9.73 -1.28 -0.60
CA SER A 281 -9.44 -2.53 0.12
C SER A 281 -10.62 -2.92 0.98
N CYS A 282 -11.07 -4.15 0.81
CA CYS A 282 -12.13 -4.80 1.58
C CYS A 282 -11.65 -6.16 2.08
N SER A 283 -12.36 -6.74 3.04
CA SER A 283 -12.14 -8.10 3.50
C SER A 283 -13.35 -8.97 3.20
N ARG A 284 -13.11 -10.26 2.93
CA ARG A 284 -14.15 -11.30 3.00
C ARG A 284 -14.50 -11.68 4.45
N ASN A 285 -13.57 -11.46 5.36
CA ASN A 285 -13.70 -11.77 6.78
C ASN A 285 -14.21 -10.55 7.55
N ARG A 286 -15.45 -10.64 8.06
CA ARG A 286 -16.08 -9.57 8.83
C ARG A 286 -15.33 -9.25 10.11
N GLU A 287 -14.92 -10.27 10.87
CA GLU A 287 -14.26 -10.09 12.15
C GLU A 287 -12.96 -9.31 11.96
N LYS A 288 -12.20 -9.65 10.93
CA LYS A 288 -10.98 -8.92 10.55
C LYS A 288 -11.29 -7.48 10.16
N ALA A 289 -12.33 -7.23 9.37
CA ALA A 289 -12.72 -5.87 9.00
C ALA A 289 -13.14 -5.01 10.21
N GLU A 290 -13.77 -5.60 11.22
CA GLU A 290 -14.21 -4.91 12.45
C GLU A 290 -13.05 -4.45 13.33
N GLU A 291 -11.87 -5.06 13.21
CA GLU A 291 -10.65 -4.63 13.90
C GLU A 291 -10.16 -3.24 13.41
N PHE A 292 -10.67 -2.75 12.27
CA PHE A 292 -10.21 -1.49 11.67
C PHE A 292 -11.19 -0.33 11.82
N GLY A 293 -10.99 0.48 12.85
CA GLY A 293 -11.67 1.77 13.01
C GLY A 293 -12.94 1.72 13.87
N ASN A 294 -13.86 2.65 13.66
CA ASN A 294 -15.08 2.82 14.46
C ASN A 294 -16.38 2.55 13.67
N THR A 295 -16.29 2.29 12.36
CA THR A 295 -17.43 2.05 11.49
C THR A 295 -17.18 0.84 10.61
N LEU A 296 -18.19 0.01 10.39
CA LEU A 296 -18.14 -1.12 9.47
C LEU A 296 -19.08 -0.89 8.29
N PHE A 297 -18.52 -0.87 7.08
CA PHE A 297 -19.29 -0.97 5.84
C PHE A 297 -19.58 -2.45 5.53
N ILE A 298 -20.85 -2.75 5.28
CA ILE A 298 -21.31 -4.05 4.78
C ILE A 298 -21.81 -3.85 3.35
N MET A 299 -20.98 -4.21 2.37
CA MET A 299 -21.21 -3.89 0.96
C MET A 299 -21.70 -5.11 0.21
N LYS A 300 -22.88 -5.00 -0.39
CA LYS A 300 -23.39 -5.99 -1.34
C LYS A 300 -22.93 -5.62 -2.75
N VAL A 301 -22.04 -6.41 -3.31
CA VAL A 301 -21.50 -6.21 -4.66
C VAL A 301 -22.55 -6.65 -5.68
N LEU A 302 -23.11 -5.68 -6.39
CA LEU A 302 -23.95 -5.93 -7.57
C LEU A 302 -23.06 -6.25 -8.77
N TYR A 303 -22.12 -5.34 -9.06
CA TYR A 303 -21.13 -5.45 -10.12
C TYR A 303 -19.85 -4.71 -9.69
N ALA A 304 -18.70 -5.38 -9.70
CA ALA A 304 -17.41 -4.72 -9.49
C ALA A 304 -16.26 -5.53 -10.11
N PHE A 305 -15.19 -4.85 -10.51
CA PHE A 305 -13.91 -5.50 -10.76
C PHE A 305 -13.17 -5.62 -9.43
N ILE A 306 -12.87 -6.85 -9.04
CA ILE A 306 -12.34 -7.19 -7.73
C ILE A 306 -11.17 -8.15 -7.88
N ALA A 307 -10.01 -7.79 -7.33
CA ALA A 307 -8.84 -8.66 -7.26
C ALA A 307 -8.72 -9.29 -5.87
N ASP A 308 -8.58 -10.62 -5.79
CA ASP A 308 -8.23 -11.31 -4.56
C ASP A 308 -6.74 -11.13 -4.29
N LEU A 309 -6.40 -10.36 -3.26
CA LEU A 309 -5.02 -10.06 -2.92
C LEU A 309 -4.48 -11.01 -1.83
N SER A 310 -5.32 -11.85 -1.22
CA SER A 310 -4.90 -12.72 -0.13
C SER A 310 -3.72 -13.65 -0.47
N PRO A 311 -3.58 -14.18 -1.71
CA PRO A 311 -2.44 -15.03 -2.06
C PRO A 311 -1.12 -14.27 -2.18
N LEU A 312 -1.18 -12.96 -2.42
CA LEU A 312 -0.04 -12.11 -2.74
C LEU A 312 0.30 -11.14 -1.61
N SER A 313 -0.62 -10.91 -0.67
CA SER A 313 -0.40 -9.98 0.44
C SER A 313 0.45 -10.60 1.55
N GLU A 314 1.25 -9.73 2.17
CA GLU A 314 1.94 -9.99 3.43
C GLU A 314 0.98 -10.23 4.62
N TYR A 315 -0.32 -10.00 4.45
CA TYR A 315 -1.37 -10.15 5.47
C TYR A 315 -2.52 -10.99 4.91
N SER A 316 -2.26 -12.26 4.66
CA SER A 316 -3.17 -13.19 3.98
C SER A 316 -4.50 -13.39 4.72
N GLU A 317 -4.43 -13.38 6.05
CA GLU A 317 -5.51 -13.52 7.01
C GLU A 317 -6.50 -12.35 7.00
N GLU A 318 -6.13 -11.21 6.41
CA GLU A 318 -7.10 -10.15 6.13
C GLU A 318 -8.08 -10.54 5.02
N GLU A 319 -7.84 -11.64 4.29
CA GLU A 319 -8.66 -12.12 3.17
C GLU A 319 -9.07 -10.99 2.21
N GLU A 320 -8.08 -10.21 1.82
CA GLU A 320 -8.32 -8.94 1.19
C GLU A 320 -8.80 -9.07 -0.25
N GLU A 321 -9.82 -8.29 -0.58
CA GLU A 321 -10.28 -8.04 -1.92
C GLU A 321 -10.21 -6.56 -2.28
N LEU A 322 -9.48 -6.26 -3.35
CA LEU A 322 -9.29 -4.90 -3.84
C LEU A 322 -10.33 -4.58 -4.89
N ILE A 323 -11.20 -3.62 -4.58
CA ILE A 323 -12.14 -3.06 -5.54
C ILE A 323 -11.41 -1.96 -6.33
N THR A 324 -11.48 -2.03 -7.66
CA THR A 324 -10.92 -0.98 -8.53
C THR A 324 -11.72 0.32 -8.43
N PRO A 325 -11.06 1.48 -8.55
CA PRO A 325 -11.67 2.81 -8.47
C PRO A 325 -12.59 3.17 -9.63
#